data_AF-A0A2P6S445-F1
#
_entry.id   AF-A0A2P6S445-F1
#
_cell.length_a   1.000
_cell.length_b   1.000
_cell.length_c   1.000
_cell.angle_alpha   90.00
_cell.angle_beta   90.00
_cell.angle_gamma   90.00
#
_symmetry.space_group_name_H-M   'P 1'
#
loop_
_entity.id
_entity.type
_entity.pdbx_description
1 polymer ?
#
loop_
_entity_poly.entity_id
_entity_poly.type
_entity_poly.pdbx_seq_one_letter_code
_entity_poly.pdbx_strand_id
1 'polypeptide(L)'
;MASKRILKELKDLQKDPPTSCSAGGVFLITIHFPPDYPFKPPKDDDAVNAEAFINKASFLVSSSQHEVLNLQYKVCYARILDLKRKFLEAALCYYDISQIEKRQIGDEEIAEDALEQALSAAVTCTILAAAGPQRSRVLATLYKDERCSKLKVYPILQKVYLERILRKPEIDAFAEELKPHQKALLPDNFMVLDRAMIEHNLLSASKLYTNISFDELGTLLGIEPPKAEKIASRIIYEDRMRGSIDQVEAVIHFEDDTEELQQWDQQVNSVVVSEVKFLHISFQKLNDYPKPYLDV
;
A
#
# COMPACT_ATOMS: atom_id res chain seq x y z
N MET A 1 -31.02 -26.28 -29.37
CA MET A 1 -30.36 -27.45 -30.00
C MET A 1 -28.89 -27.63 -29.58
N ALA A 2 -28.17 -26.59 -29.14
CA ALA A 2 -26.78 -26.71 -28.66
C ALA A 2 -26.63 -27.48 -27.32
N SER A 3 -27.58 -27.32 -26.38
CA SER A 3 -27.57 -28.00 -25.08
C SER A 3 -27.57 -29.54 -25.17
N LYS A 4 -28.22 -30.12 -26.19
CA LYS A 4 -28.25 -31.59 -26.39
C LYS A 4 -26.94 -32.17 -26.96
N ARG A 5 -26.09 -31.35 -27.60
CA ARG A 5 -24.76 -31.76 -28.07
C ARG A 5 -23.74 -31.76 -26.93
N ILE A 6 -23.79 -30.73 -26.08
CA ILE A 6 -22.92 -30.58 -24.90
C ILE A 6 -23.14 -31.71 -23.88
N LEU A 7 -24.40 -32.13 -23.68
CA LEU A 7 -24.73 -33.26 -22.79
C LEU A 7 -24.26 -34.63 -23.32
N LYS A 8 -24.03 -34.76 -24.63
CA LYS A 8 -23.53 -35.99 -25.24
C LYS A 8 -22.01 -36.11 -25.08
N GLU A 9 -21.28 -35.00 -25.25
CA GLU A 9 -19.82 -34.98 -25.11
C GLU A 9 -19.36 -35.05 -23.63
N LEU A 10 -20.14 -34.49 -22.69
CA LEU A 10 -19.90 -34.66 -21.25
C LEU A 10 -19.99 -36.13 -20.77
N LYS A 11 -20.74 -36.98 -21.50
CA LYS A 11 -20.92 -38.40 -21.15
C LYS A 11 -19.78 -39.29 -21.65
N ASP A 12 -19.04 -38.82 -22.67
CA ASP A 12 -17.92 -39.55 -23.28
C ASP A 12 -16.58 -39.27 -22.54
N LEU A 13 -16.46 -38.13 -21.84
CA LEU A 13 -15.28 -37.74 -21.04
C LEU A 13 -15.16 -38.44 -19.67
N GLN A 14 -16.19 -39.17 -19.24
CA GLN A 14 -16.22 -39.85 -17.94
C GLN A 14 -15.45 -41.19 -17.92
N LYS A 15 -14.73 -41.53 -19.01
CA LYS A 15 -14.27 -42.91 -19.23
C LYS A 15 -12.82 -43.25 -18.85
N ASP A 16 -11.91 -42.31 -18.55
CA ASP A 16 -10.56 -42.64 -18.03
C ASP A 16 -9.81 -41.43 -17.41
N PRO A 17 -9.37 -41.45 -16.13
CA PRO A 17 -8.45 -40.44 -15.57
C PRO A 17 -7.01 -40.95 -15.44
N PRO A 18 -5.95 -40.17 -15.77
CA PRO A 18 -4.58 -40.54 -15.44
C PRO A 18 -4.11 -39.97 -14.10
N THR A 19 -3.29 -40.81 -13.48
CA THR A 19 -2.64 -40.79 -12.18
C THR A 19 -1.53 -39.75 -12.05
N SER A 20 -1.54 -38.99 -10.96
CA SER A 20 -0.44 -38.85 -9.97
C SER A 20 -0.32 -37.45 -9.38
N CYS A 21 -0.37 -37.42 -8.05
CA CYS A 21 0.12 -36.34 -7.19
C CYS A 21 1.66 -36.41 -7.10
N SER A 22 2.32 -35.27 -6.94
CA SER A 22 3.60 -35.21 -6.21
C SER A 22 3.86 -33.80 -5.65
N ALA A 23 4.38 -33.80 -4.43
CA ALA A 23 4.53 -32.69 -3.48
C ALA A 23 5.64 -31.68 -3.81
N GLY A 24 5.49 -30.44 -3.32
CA GLY A 24 6.53 -29.41 -3.27
C GLY A 24 5.94 -28.00 -3.14
N GLY A 25 6.19 -27.32 -2.02
CA GLY A 25 5.53 -26.06 -1.65
C GLY A 25 5.81 -24.88 -2.59
N VAL A 26 4.78 -24.49 -3.33
CA VAL A 26 4.42 -23.13 -3.76
C VAL A 26 2.90 -23.13 -3.83
N PHE A 27 2.20 -22.45 -2.91
CA PHE A 27 0.74 -22.39 -2.97
C PHE A 27 0.30 -21.28 -3.93
N LEU A 28 0.28 -21.64 -5.22
CA LEU A 28 -0.71 -21.06 -6.13
C LEU A 28 -2.08 -21.46 -5.60
N ILE A 29 -3.01 -20.51 -5.48
CA ILE A 29 -4.44 -20.84 -5.48
C ILE A 29 -4.68 -21.57 -6.80
N THR A 30 -4.66 -22.90 -6.78
CA THR A 30 -4.88 -23.70 -7.98
C THR A 30 -6.38 -23.78 -8.17
N ILE A 31 -6.89 -22.79 -8.90
CA ILE A 31 -8.26 -22.78 -9.39
C ILE A 31 -8.33 -23.88 -10.46
N HIS A 32 -9.07 -24.95 -10.19
CA HIS A 32 -9.34 -25.97 -11.19
C HIS A 32 -10.34 -25.41 -12.21
N PHE A 33 -9.83 -24.92 -13.34
CA PHE A 33 -10.65 -24.58 -14.48
C PHE A 33 -11.15 -25.88 -15.15
N PRO A 34 -12.43 -25.99 -15.51
CA PRO A 34 -12.91 -27.10 -16.35
C PRO A 34 -12.13 -27.14 -17.67
N PRO A 35 -11.82 -28.32 -18.23
CA PRO A 35 -11.02 -28.42 -19.47
C PRO A 35 -11.65 -27.69 -20.68
N ASP A 36 -12.97 -27.46 -20.67
CA ASP A 36 -13.71 -26.67 -21.68
C ASP A 36 -13.83 -25.17 -21.34
N TYR A 37 -13.02 -24.66 -20.41
CA TYR A 37 -13.02 -23.24 -20.07
C TYR A 37 -12.56 -22.42 -21.29
N PRO A 38 -13.41 -21.55 -21.86
CA PRO A 38 -13.24 -20.99 -23.20
C PRO A 38 -12.10 -19.96 -23.33
N PHE A 39 -11.43 -19.62 -22.22
CA PHE A 39 -10.32 -18.69 -22.16
C PHE A 39 -9.18 -19.28 -21.34
N LYS A 40 -8.01 -19.49 -21.95
CA LYS A 40 -6.81 -19.83 -21.15
C LYS A 40 -6.58 -18.73 -20.11
N PRO A 41 -6.28 -19.07 -18.85
CA PRO A 41 -5.88 -18.05 -17.88
C PRO A 41 -4.74 -17.21 -18.48
N PRO A 42 -4.79 -15.87 -18.36
CA PRO A 42 -3.73 -15.03 -18.90
C PRO A 42 -2.41 -15.46 -18.27
N LYS A 43 -1.46 -15.87 -19.11
CA LYS A 43 -0.08 -16.05 -18.70
C LYS A 43 0.47 -14.69 -18.26
N ASP A 44 1.42 -14.70 -17.33
CA ASP A 44 1.95 -13.52 -16.64
C ASP A 44 2.50 -12.41 -17.57
N ASP A 45 2.67 -12.68 -18.87
CA ASP A 45 3.27 -11.77 -19.86
C ASP A 45 2.28 -10.89 -20.66
N ASP A 46 0.96 -11.05 -20.51
CA ASP A 46 -0.05 -10.40 -21.37
C ASP A 46 -1.01 -9.44 -20.61
N ALA A 47 -0.49 -8.68 -19.63
CA ALA A 47 -1.30 -7.77 -18.80
C ALA A 47 -2.12 -6.73 -19.61
N VAL A 48 -1.62 -6.32 -20.78
CA VAL A 48 -2.33 -5.38 -21.69
C VAL A 48 -3.58 -6.03 -22.29
N ASN A 49 -3.45 -7.27 -22.77
CA ASN A 49 -4.56 -8.03 -23.32
C ASN A 49 -5.57 -8.40 -22.21
N ALA A 50 -5.08 -8.76 -21.02
CA ALA A 50 -5.92 -9.07 -19.86
C ALA A 50 -6.81 -7.89 -19.44
N GLU A 51 -6.30 -6.66 -19.47
CA GLU A 51 -7.10 -5.46 -19.14
C GLU A 51 -8.26 -5.25 -20.15
N ALA A 52 -8.03 -5.51 -21.43
CA ALA A 52 -9.09 -5.38 -22.44
C ALA A 52 -10.24 -6.37 -22.19
N PHE A 53 -9.94 -7.60 -21.80
CA PHE A 53 -10.95 -8.60 -21.48
C PHE A 53 -11.66 -8.34 -20.14
N ILE A 54 -10.92 -7.94 -19.10
CA ILE A 54 -11.52 -7.65 -17.79
C ILE A 54 -12.43 -6.41 -17.86
N ASN A 55 -12.07 -5.41 -18.68
CA ASN A 55 -12.94 -4.24 -18.88
C ASN A 55 -14.24 -4.62 -19.62
N LYS A 56 -14.19 -5.54 -20.58
CA LYS A 56 -15.41 -6.07 -21.22
C LYS A 56 -16.28 -6.85 -20.23
N ALA A 57 -15.65 -7.63 -19.34
CA ALA A 57 -16.38 -8.37 -18.30
C ALA A 57 -17.07 -7.45 -17.28
N SER A 58 -16.54 -6.24 -17.04
CA SER A 58 -17.12 -5.27 -16.10
C SER A 58 -18.60 -4.96 -16.37
N PHE A 59 -19.00 -4.92 -17.65
CA PHE A 59 -20.38 -4.65 -18.08
C PHE A 59 -21.36 -5.77 -17.70
N LEU A 60 -20.88 -7.01 -17.57
CA LEU A 60 -21.71 -8.17 -17.25
C LEU A 60 -21.76 -8.43 -15.74
N VAL A 61 -20.69 -8.07 -15.02
CA VAL A 61 -20.56 -8.26 -13.57
C VAL A 61 -21.55 -7.40 -12.78
N SER A 62 -21.80 -6.16 -13.23
CA SER A 62 -22.77 -5.26 -12.59
C SER A 62 -24.21 -5.76 -12.65
N SER A 63 -24.53 -6.61 -13.63
CA SER A 63 -25.86 -7.18 -13.84
C SER A 63 -25.97 -8.64 -13.34
N SER A 64 -24.88 -9.21 -12.84
CA SER A 64 -24.80 -10.61 -12.42
C SER A 64 -25.22 -10.79 -10.97
N GLN A 65 -26.11 -11.75 -10.71
CA GLN A 65 -26.47 -12.19 -9.35
C GLN A 65 -25.50 -13.23 -8.77
N HIS A 66 -24.50 -13.68 -9.54
CA HIS A 66 -23.53 -14.68 -9.09
C HIS A 66 -22.41 -14.04 -8.25
N GLU A 67 -22.56 -14.07 -6.93
CA GLU A 67 -21.62 -13.45 -5.98
C GLU A 67 -20.18 -14.00 -6.10
N VAL A 68 -20.01 -15.32 -6.30
CA VAL A 68 -18.68 -15.96 -6.48
C VAL A 68 -17.96 -15.39 -7.71
N LEU A 69 -18.65 -15.30 -8.85
CA LEU A 69 -18.08 -14.78 -10.09
C LEU A 69 -17.70 -13.30 -9.95
N ASN A 70 -18.53 -12.52 -9.24
CA ASN A 70 -18.27 -11.11 -8.97
C ASN A 70 -17.01 -10.94 -8.09
N LEU A 71 -16.80 -11.83 -7.12
CA LEU A 71 -15.57 -11.85 -6.31
C LEU A 71 -14.34 -12.23 -7.14
N GLN A 72 -14.43 -13.30 -7.93
CA GLN A 72 -13.34 -13.73 -8.83
C GLN A 72 -12.95 -12.60 -9.80
N TYR A 73 -13.94 -11.90 -10.35
CA TYR A 73 -13.72 -10.72 -11.16
C TYR A 73 -12.92 -9.64 -10.41
N LYS A 74 -13.33 -9.28 -9.18
CA LYS A 74 -12.64 -8.26 -8.37
C LYS A 74 -11.19 -8.62 -8.10
N VAL A 75 -10.92 -9.88 -7.74
CA VAL A 75 -9.56 -10.38 -7.48
C VAL A 75 -8.70 -10.30 -8.75
N CYS A 76 -9.23 -10.76 -9.88
CA CYS A 76 -8.52 -10.68 -11.17
C CYS A 76 -8.26 -9.23 -11.59
N TYR A 77 -9.24 -8.34 -11.39
CA TYR A 77 -9.11 -6.93 -11.70
C TYR A 77 -8.01 -6.26 -10.86
N ALA A 78 -7.98 -6.50 -9.54
CA ALA A 78 -6.94 -5.98 -8.66
C ALA A 78 -5.53 -6.46 -9.07
N ARG A 79 -5.39 -7.74 -9.44
CA ARG A 79 -4.12 -8.32 -9.93
C ARG A 79 -3.65 -7.67 -11.22
N ILE A 80 -4.55 -7.43 -12.17
CA ILE A 80 -4.22 -6.76 -13.44
C ILE A 80 -3.76 -5.32 -13.17
N LEU A 81 -4.43 -4.59 -12.27
CA LEU A 81 -4.01 -3.24 -11.90
C LEU A 81 -2.61 -3.22 -11.27
N ASP A 82 -2.32 -4.14 -10.36
CA ASP A 82 -1.00 -4.30 -9.72
C ASP A 82 0.09 -4.62 -10.77
N LEU A 83 -0.16 -5.57 -11.68
CA LEU A 83 0.75 -5.89 -12.80
C LEU A 83 1.02 -4.69 -13.71
N LYS A 84 0.00 -3.85 -13.93
CA LYS A 84 0.09 -2.63 -14.72
C LYS A 84 0.72 -1.45 -13.98
N ARG A 85 1.18 -1.65 -12.74
CA ARG A 85 1.74 -0.61 -11.85
C ARG A 85 0.73 0.51 -11.53
N LYS A 86 -0.57 0.24 -11.68
CA LYS A 86 -1.68 1.07 -11.20
C LYS A 86 -1.91 0.78 -9.72
N PHE A 87 -0.89 1.05 -8.91
CA PHE A 87 -0.82 0.57 -7.54
C PHE A 87 -1.90 1.17 -6.63
N LEU A 88 -2.24 2.43 -6.85
CA LEU A 88 -3.24 3.10 -6.01
C LEU A 88 -4.64 2.54 -6.26
N GLU A 89 -5.00 2.29 -7.51
CA GLU A 89 -6.26 1.63 -7.86
C GLU A 89 -6.27 0.17 -7.39
N ALA A 90 -5.16 -0.55 -7.56
CA ALA A 90 -5.01 -1.92 -7.07
C ALA A 90 -5.18 -1.98 -5.55
N ALA A 91 -4.58 -1.05 -4.81
CA ALA A 91 -4.66 -0.98 -3.36
C ALA A 91 -6.10 -0.83 -2.86
N LEU A 92 -6.88 0.05 -3.49
CA LEU A 92 -8.30 0.24 -3.16
C LEU A 92 -9.09 -1.04 -3.42
N CYS A 93 -8.90 -1.69 -4.57
CA CYS A 93 -9.58 -2.95 -4.87
C CYS A 93 -9.20 -4.08 -3.89
N TYR A 94 -7.92 -4.21 -3.55
CA TYR A 94 -7.48 -5.19 -2.57
C TYR A 94 -8.01 -4.91 -1.16
N TYR A 95 -8.08 -3.63 -0.77
CA TYR A 95 -8.67 -3.23 0.50
C TYR A 95 -10.16 -3.58 0.54
N ASP A 96 -10.92 -3.27 -0.51
CA ASP A 96 -12.34 -3.65 -0.61
C ASP A 96 -12.56 -5.16 -0.52
N ILE A 97 -11.68 -5.96 -1.13
CA ILE A 97 -11.71 -7.43 -1.03
C ILE A 97 -11.46 -7.87 0.43
N SER A 98 -10.52 -7.23 1.13
CA SER A 98 -10.23 -7.56 2.54
C SER A 98 -11.38 -7.24 3.50
N GLN A 99 -12.32 -6.37 3.11
CA GLN A 99 -13.48 -5.96 3.91
C GLN A 99 -14.69 -6.89 3.73
N ILE A 100 -14.59 -7.96 2.93
CA ILE A 100 -15.69 -8.90 2.76
C ILE A 100 -15.97 -9.61 4.09
N GLU A 101 -17.15 -9.39 4.66
CA GLU A 101 -17.60 -10.02 5.90
C GLU A 101 -18.18 -11.42 5.67
N LYS A 102 -18.81 -11.64 4.51
CA LYS A 102 -19.40 -12.94 4.14
C LYS A 102 -18.29 -13.97 3.95
N ARG A 103 -18.08 -14.84 4.95
CA ARG A 103 -17.11 -15.94 4.92
C ARG A 103 -17.55 -17.12 4.05
N GLN A 104 -18.81 -17.13 3.63
CA GLN A 104 -19.36 -18.15 2.74
C GLN A 104 -20.11 -17.47 1.59
N ILE A 105 -19.75 -17.83 0.37
CA ILE A 105 -20.40 -17.32 -0.85
C ILE A 105 -20.77 -18.53 -1.72
N GLY A 106 -22.05 -18.86 -1.76
CA GLY A 106 -22.51 -20.11 -2.37
C GLY A 106 -21.96 -21.33 -1.63
N ASP A 107 -21.34 -22.24 -2.38
CA ASP A 107 -20.72 -23.46 -1.83
C ASP A 107 -19.25 -23.27 -1.45
N GLU A 108 -18.66 -22.09 -1.71
CA GLU A 108 -17.25 -21.80 -1.43
C GLU A 108 -17.09 -21.03 -0.11
N GLU A 109 -16.13 -21.47 0.71
CA GLU A 109 -15.70 -20.78 1.93
C GLU A 109 -14.49 -19.88 1.62
N ILE A 110 -14.58 -18.62 2.05
CA ILE A 110 -13.47 -17.67 1.94
C ILE A 110 -12.58 -17.86 3.15
N ALA A 111 -11.40 -18.44 2.90
CA ALA A 111 -10.39 -18.63 3.92
C ALA A 111 -9.86 -17.26 4.43
N GLU A 112 -9.67 -17.18 5.75
CA GLU A 112 -9.28 -15.94 6.44
C GLU A 112 -7.88 -15.46 6.01
N ASP A 113 -6.99 -16.39 5.69
CA ASP A 113 -5.65 -16.12 5.15
C ASP A 113 -5.71 -15.40 3.80
N ALA A 114 -6.69 -15.70 2.94
CA ALA A 114 -6.86 -15.02 1.66
C ALA A 114 -7.24 -13.53 1.83
N LEU A 115 -8.03 -13.21 2.86
CA LEU A 115 -8.41 -11.83 3.18
C LEU A 115 -7.26 -11.05 3.81
N GLU A 116 -6.46 -11.71 4.66
CA GLU A 116 -5.22 -11.14 5.21
C GLU A 116 -4.21 -10.87 4.08
N GLN A 117 -4.07 -11.79 3.11
CA GLN A 117 -3.24 -11.58 1.91
C GLN A 117 -3.73 -10.40 1.07
N ALA A 118 -5.04 -10.24 0.90
CA ALA A 118 -5.61 -9.08 0.21
C ALA A 118 -5.27 -7.78 0.94
N LEU A 119 -5.40 -7.75 2.27
CA LEU A 119 -5.02 -6.58 3.07
C LEU A 119 -3.52 -6.27 2.96
N SER A 120 -2.67 -7.29 3.02
CA SER A 120 -1.21 -7.14 2.83
C SER A 120 -0.88 -6.62 1.43
N ALA A 121 -1.58 -7.08 0.39
CA ALA A 121 -1.42 -6.58 -0.96
C ALA A 121 -1.87 -5.11 -1.09
N ALA A 122 -2.95 -4.71 -0.40
CA ALA A 122 -3.41 -3.33 -0.35
C ALA A 122 -2.35 -2.39 0.27
N VAL A 123 -1.77 -2.81 1.40
CA VAL A 123 -0.68 -2.08 2.07
C VAL A 123 0.54 -1.95 1.15
N THR A 124 0.97 -3.07 0.57
CA THR A 124 2.14 -3.13 -0.34
C THR A 124 1.95 -2.19 -1.53
N CYS A 125 0.80 -2.27 -2.22
CA CYS A 125 0.49 -1.41 -3.35
C CYS A 125 0.43 0.07 -2.94
N THR A 126 -0.13 0.39 -1.76
CA THR A 126 -0.16 1.77 -1.27
C THR A 126 1.24 2.33 -1.02
N ILE A 127 2.15 1.52 -0.46
CA ILE A 127 3.54 1.92 -0.22
C ILE A 127 4.26 2.20 -1.55
N LEU A 128 4.07 1.33 -2.56
CA LEU A 128 4.68 1.44 -3.90
C LEU A 128 4.08 2.55 -4.78
N ALA A 129 2.84 2.99 -4.49
CA ALA A 129 2.19 4.04 -5.24
C ALA A 129 2.97 5.37 -5.16
N ALA A 130 2.90 6.18 -6.22
CA ALA A 130 3.50 7.51 -6.25
C ALA A 130 2.92 8.40 -5.13
N ALA A 131 3.75 9.26 -4.55
CA ALA A 131 3.31 10.16 -3.50
C ALA A 131 2.24 11.14 -4.01
N GLY A 132 1.22 11.40 -3.20
CA GLY A 132 0.15 12.33 -3.52
C GLY A 132 -1.00 12.29 -2.51
N PRO A 133 -1.95 13.25 -2.57
CA PRO A 133 -3.00 13.39 -1.57
C PRO A 133 -3.89 12.15 -1.42
N GLN A 134 -4.19 11.48 -2.54
CA GLN A 134 -5.01 10.27 -2.52
C GLN A 134 -4.27 9.11 -1.84
N ARG A 135 -2.97 8.91 -2.11
CA ARG A 135 -2.15 7.92 -1.41
C ARG A 135 -2.10 8.19 0.09
N SER A 136 -1.91 9.45 0.51
CA SER A 136 -1.89 9.80 1.93
C SER A 136 -3.20 9.47 2.65
N ARG A 137 -4.36 9.64 1.98
CA ARG A 137 -5.65 9.21 2.52
C ARG A 137 -5.73 7.68 2.68
N VAL A 138 -5.29 6.92 1.68
CA VAL A 138 -5.29 5.45 1.74
C VAL A 138 -4.34 4.95 2.83
N LEU A 139 -3.15 5.54 2.98
CA LEU A 139 -2.24 5.25 4.10
C LEU A 139 -2.89 5.51 5.45
N ALA A 140 -3.61 6.62 5.61
CA ALA A 140 -4.32 6.93 6.84
C ALA A 140 -5.42 5.91 7.16
N THR A 141 -6.17 5.47 6.15
CA THR A 141 -7.18 4.42 6.28
C THR A 141 -6.54 3.11 6.74
N LEU A 142 -5.48 2.67 6.06
CA LEU A 142 -4.78 1.42 6.37
C LEU A 142 -4.10 1.45 7.74
N TYR A 143 -3.52 2.58 8.14
CA TYR A 143 -2.86 2.71 9.45
C TYR A 143 -3.86 2.63 10.62
N LYS A 144 -5.09 3.12 10.42
CA LYS A 144 -6.17 3.08 11.41
C LYS A 144 -6.88 1.71 11.48
N ASP A 145 -6.71 0.86 10.47
CA ASP A 145 -7.24 -0.50 10.49
C ASP A 145 -6.36 -1.38 11.39
N GLU A 146 -6.90 -1.81 12.55
CA GLU A 146 -6.17 -2.62 13.53
C GLU A 146 -5.65 -3.95 12.95
N ARG A 147 -6.30 -4.49 11.92
CA ARG A 147 -5.86 -5.74 11.27
C ARG A 147 -4.49 -5.56 10.61
N CYS A 148 -4.18 -4.36 10.14
CA CYS A 148 -2.87 -4.05 9.57
C CYS A 148 -1.74 -4.22 10.60
N SER A 149 -1.99 -4.01 11.89
CA SER A 149 -0.95 -4.14 12.95
C SER A 149 -0.34 -5.53 13.06
N LYS A 150 -1.06 -6.57 12.59
CA LYS A 150 -0.62 -7.96 12.61
C LYS A 150 0.20 -8.36 11.37
N LEU A 151 0.18 -7.52 10.33
CA LEU A 151 0.86 -7.81 9.08
C LEU A 151 2.37 -7.61 9.22
N LYS A 152 3.15 -8.45 8.55
CA LYS A 152 4.61 -8.32 8.48
C LYS A 152 5.07 -6.98 7.92
N VAL A 153 4.31 -6.42 6.97
CA VAL A 153 4.58 -5.13 6.32
C VAL A 153 4.25 -3.90 7.20
N TYR A 154 3.60 -4.09 8.35
CA TYR A 154 3.15 -2.99 9.22
C TYR A 154 4.25 -1.99 9.64
N PRO A 155 5.48 -2.40 9.99
CA PRO A 155 6.52 -1.45 10.38
C PRO A 155 6.84 -0.43 9.28
N ILE A 156 6.81 -0.85 8.01
CA ILE A 156 7.00 0.04 6.86
C ILE A 156 5.78 0.96 6.71
N LEU A 157 4.56 0.40 6.76
CA LEU A 157 3.33 1.20 6.71
C LEU A 157 3.33 2.32 7.75
N GLN A 158 3.67 1.99 9.00
CA GLN A 158 3.73 2.94 10.10
C GLN A 158 4.75 4.06 9.81
N LYS A 159 5.95 3.71 9.36
CA LYS A 159 6.98 4.72 9.03
C LYS A 159 6.59 5.59 7.85
N VAL A 160 6.03 5.00 6.80
CA VAL A 160 5.56 5.73 5.62
C VAL A 160 4.44 6.70 5.99
N TYR A 161 3.47 6.25 6.78
CA TYR A 161 2.34 7.09 7.22
C TYR A 161 2.78 8.22 8.16
N LEU A 162 3.68 7.93 9.09
CA LEU A 162 4.24 8.93 10.03
C LEU A 162 5.37 9.76 9.41
N GLU A 163 5.62 9.61 8.10
CA GLU A 163 6.60 10.38 7.34
C GLU A 163 8.02 10.32 7.94
N ARG A 164 8.38 9.11 8.40
CA ARG A 164 9.70 8.82 8.96
C ARG A 164 10.62 8.29 7.86
N ILE A 165 11.90 8.60 7.99
CA ILE A 165 12.94 8.05 7.12
C ILE A 165 13.01 6.53 7.26
N LEU A 166 12.98 5.84 6.12
CA LEU A 166 13.19 4.40 5.97
C LEU A 166 14.66 4.11 5.73
N ARG A 167 15.27 3.26 6.55
CA ARG A 167 16.68 2.89 6.39
C ARG A 167 16.84 1.76 5.38
N LYS A 168 18.00 1.69 4.73
CA LYS A 168 18.32 0.68 3.71
C LYS A 168 18.02 -0.77 4.13
N PRO A 169 18.38 -1.26 5.33
CA PRO A 169 18.05 -2.63 5.72
C PRO A 169 16.55 -2.93 5.79
N GLU A 170 15.74 -1.92 6.08
CA GLU A 170 14.28 -2.05 6.16
C GLU A 170 13.67 -2.09 4.76
N ILE A 171 14.23 -1.29 3.84
CA ILE A 171 13.85 -1.30 2.43
C ILE A 171 14.23 -2.64 1.79
N ASP A 172 15.43 -3.13 2.05
CA ASP A 172 15.91 -4.42 1.54
C ASP A 172 15.04 -5.58 2.05
N ALA A 173 14.72 -5.59 3.35
CA ALA A 173 13.82 -6.59 3.92
C ALA A 173 12.41 -6.55 3.30
N PHE A 174 11.87 -5.35 3.05
CA PHE A 174 10.59 -5.19 2.36
C PHE A 174 10.67 -5.62 0.88
N ALA A 175 11.79 -5.34 0.21
CA ALA A 175 12.02 -5.73 -1.17
C ALA A 175 12.00 -7.26 -1.34
N GLU A 176 12.48 -8.03 -0.37
CA GLU A 176 12.43 -9.49 -0.42
C GLU A 176 11.01 -10.06 -0.45
N GLU A 177 10.05 -9.39 0.21
CA GLU A 177 8.64 -9.80 0.25
C GLU A 177 7.86 -9.43 -1.02
N LEU A 178 8.42 -8.60 -1.91
CA LEU A 178 7.74 -8.17 -3.13
C LEU A 178 7.65 -9.27 -4.19
N LYS A 179 6.58 -9.23 -4.99
CA LYS A 179 6.41 -10.14 -6.13
C LYS A 179 7.36 -9.78 -7.28
N PRO A 180 7.72 -10.75 -8.15
CA PRO A 180 8.63 -10.50 -9.27
C PRO A 180 8.27 -9.29 -10.14
N HIS A 181 6.97 -9.09 -10.45
CA HIS A 181 6.51 -7.96 -11.26
C HIS A 181 6.63 -6.61 -10.55
N GLN A 182 6.61 -6.60 -9.21
CA GLN A 182 6.78 -5.40 -8.38
C GLN A 182 8.26 -4.99 -8.26
N LYS A 183 9.18 -5.96 -8.43
CA LYS A 183 10.64 -5.74 -8.50
C LYS A 183 11.12 -5.30 -9.89
N ALA A 184 10.21 -4.99 -10.81
CA ALA A 184 10.57 -4.67 -12.17
C ALA A 184 11.42 -3.39 -12.26
N LEU A 185 12.48 -3.45 -13.06
CA LEU A 185 13.39 -2.34 -13.29
C LEU A 185 12.71 -1.26 -14.15
N LEU A 186 13.04 -0.02 -13.85
CA LEU A 186 12.75 1.18 -14.62
C LEU A 186 13.92 1.47 -15.58
N PRO A 187 13.74 2.37 -16.58
CA PRO A 187 14.78 2.72 -17.55
C PRO A 187 16.09 3.25 -16.95
N ASP A 188 16.08 3.68 -15.69
CA ASP A 188 17.21 4.21 -14.92
C ASP A 188 17.89 3.14 -14.04
N ASN A 189 17.61 1.86 -14.28
CA ASN A 189 18.05 0.69 -13.51
C ASN A 189 17.61 0.67 -12.04
N PHE A 190 16.67 1.52 -11.65
CA PHE A 190 16.05 1.43 -10.33
C PHE A 190 14.82 0.52 -10.36
N MET A 191 14.55 -0.15 -9.24
CA MET A 191 13.25 -0.78 -9.04
C MET A 191 12.18 0.30 -8.81
N VAL A 192 10.93 -0.06 -9.08
CA VAL A 192 9.77 0.78 -8.70
C VAL A 192 9.81 1.15 -7.21
N LEU A 193 10.20 0.18 -6.36
CA LEU A 193 10.37 0.40 -4.93
C LEU A 193 11.40 1.49 -4.64
N ASP A 194 12.60 1.43 -5.25
CA ASP A 194 13.68 2.37 -4.98
C ASP A 194 13.22 3.81 -5.21
N ARG A 195 12.53 4.05 -6.33
CA ARG A 195 12.01 5.38 -6.65
C ARG A 195 10.99 5.87 -5.62
N ALA A 196 10.06 5.01 -5.21
CA ALA A 196 9.08 5.35 -4.20
C ALA A 196 9.74 5.67 -2.84
N MET A 197 10.75 4.90 -2.44
CA MET A 197 11.43 5.07 -1.16
C MET A 197 12.36 6.29 -1.15
N ILE A 198 13.05 6.58 -2.26
CA ILE A 198 13.89 7.77 -2.40
C ILE A 198 13.02 9.04 -2.30
N GLU A 199 11.92 9.11 -3.06
CA GLU A 199 11.02 10.27 -3.00
C GLU A 199 10.40 10.44 -1.60
N HIS A 200 10.02 9.33 -0.95
CA HIS A 200 9.51 9.33 0.43
C HIS A 200 10.55 9.84 1.43
N ASN A 201 11.77 9.31 1.40
CA ASN A 201 12.83 9.69 2.33
C ASN A 201 13.25 11.14 2.14
N LEU A 202 13.25 11.64 0.90
CA LEU A 202 13.54 13.02 0.59
C LEU A 202 12.46 13.96 1.16
N LEU A 203 11.17 13.66 0.97
CA LEU A 203 10.07 14.39 1.59
C LEU A 203 10.07 14.28 3.12
N SER A 204 10.53 13.16 3.67
CA SER A 204 10.70 13.00 5.13
C SER A 204 11.86 13.86 5.63
N ALA A 205 12.96 13.95 4.88
CA ALA A 205 14.11 14.78 5.21
C ALA A 205 13.76 16.27 5.20
N SER A 206 12.92 16.74 4.27
CA SER A 206 12.51 18.14 4.23
C SER A 206 11.74 18.61 5.47
N LYS A 207 11.18 17.68 6.25
CA LYS A 207 10.48 17.96 7.51
C LYS A 207 11.40 17.93 8.73
N LEU A 208 12.62 17.43 8.57
CA LEU A 208 13.57 17.20 9.67
C LEU A 208 14.79 18.13 9.60
N TYR A 209 15.17 18.53 8.39
CA TYR A 209 16.33 19.36 8.14
C TYR A 209 15.89 20.72 7.62
N THR A 210 16.54 21.79 8.07
CA THR A 210 16.46 23.10 7.42
C THR A 210 17.31 23.11 6.14
N ASN A 211 18.44 22.42 6.17
CA ASN A 211 19.32 22.23 5.03
C ASN A 211 20.16 20.96 5.20
N ILE A 212 20.67 20.43 4.09
CA ILE A 212 21.55 19.25 4.06
C ILE A 212 22.42 19.29 2.79
N SER A 213 23.67 18.84 2.89
CA SER A 213 24.55 18.71 1.72
C SER A 213 24.10 17.54 0.82
N PHE A 214 24.40 17.60 -0.47
CA PHE A 214 24.05 16.50 -1.39
C PHE A 214 24.82 15.20 -1.08
N ASP A 215 25.99 15.28 -0.44
CA ASP A 215 26.75 14.11 0.02
C ASP A 215 26.02 13.36 1.15
N GLU A 216 25.57 14.10 2.16
CA GLU A 216 24.81 13.53 3.28
C GLU A 216 23.43 13.07 2.83
N LEU A 217 22.76 13.86 1.97
CA LEU A 217 21.48 13.50 1.40
C LEU A 217 21.58 12.24 0.54
N GLY A 218 22.60 12.13 -0.31
CA GLY A 218 22.87 10.93 -1.10
C GLY A 218 23.05 9.70 -0.22
N THR A 219 23.81 9.83 0.88
CA THR A 219 24.00 8.77 1.87
C THR A 219 22.68 8.36 2.54
N LEU A 220 21.86 9.33 2.93
CA LEU A 220 20.55 9.11 3.54
C LEU A 220 19.56 8.41 2.59
N LEU A 221 19.58 8.80 1.31
CA LEU A 221 18.71 8.24 0.26
C LEU A 221 19.25 6.94 -0.35
N GLY A 222 20.52 6.60 -0.10
CA GLY A 222 21.20 5.44 -0.65
C GLY A 222 21.54 5.56 -2.14
N ILE A 223 21.81 6.79 -2.62
CA ILE A 223 22.12 7.10 -4.03
C ILE A 223 23.31 8.07 -4.14
N GLU A 224 23.85 8.22 -5.35
CA GLU A 224 24.94 9.18 -5.60
C GLU A 224 24.47 10.64 -5.45
N PRO A 225 25.32 11.56 -4.95
CA PRO A 225 24.97 12.97 -4.72
C PRO A 225 24.39 13.69 -5.95
N PRO A 226 24.95 13.56 -7.18
CA PRO A 226 24.38 14.21 -8.36
C PRO A 226 22.98 13.70 -8.71
N LYS A 227 22.68 12.43 -8.36
CA LYS A 227 21.37 11.83 -8.56
C LYS A 227 20.37 12.35 -7.52
N ALA A 228 20.81 12.56 -6.27
CA ALA A 228 20.01 13.19 -5.23
C ALA A 228 19.61 14.61 -5.61
N GLU A 229 20.55 15.43 -6.10
CA GLU A 229 20.29 16.78 -6.62
C GLU A 229 19.25 16.76 -7.75
N LYS A 230 19.42 15.87 -8.73
CA LYS A 230 18.47 15.73 -9.85
C LYS A 230 17.06 15.32 -9.43
N ILE A 231 16.94 14.48 -8.40
CA ILE A 231 15.63 14.09 -7.87
C ILE A 231 15.02 15.23 -7.06
N ALA A 232 15.80 15.90 -6.22
CA ALA A 232 15.34 17.03 -5.42
C ALA A 232 14.87 18.20 -6.27
N SER A 233 15.66 18.60 -7.27
CA SER A 233 15.26 19.62 -8.26
C SER A 233 13.95 19.27 -8.96
N ARG A 234 13.74 17.99 -9.33
CA ARG A 234 12.47 17.55 -9.93
C ARG A 234 11.30 17.69 -8.94
N ILE A 235 11.45 17.25 -7.69
CA ILE A 235 10.37 17.31 -6.69
C ILE A 235 10.01 18.77 -6.37
N ILE A 236 11.00 19.66 -6.31
CA ILE A 236 10.78 21.11 -6.15
C ILE A 236 10.05 21.67 -7.38
N TYR A 237 10.51 21.33 -8.59
CA TYR A 237 9.87 21.77 -9.84
C TYR A 237 8.42 21.27 -9.99
N GLU A 238 8.12 20.07 -9.49
CA GLU A 238 6.76 19.50 -9.45
C GLU A 238 5.88 20.10 -8.34
N ASP A 239 6.36 21.09 -7.58
CA ASP A 239 5.67 21.73 -6.44
C ASP A 239 5.22 20.73 -5.36
N ARG A 240 5.99 19.64 -5.22
CA ARG A 240 5.75 18.58 -4.23
C ARG A 240 6.54 18.78 -2.94
N MET A 241 7.52 19.68 -2.96
CA MET A 241 8.38 20.06 -1.86
C MET A 241 8.80 21.51 -2.07
N ARG A 242 8.78 22.32 -1.02
CA ARG A 242 9.36 23.67 -1.06
C ARG A 242 10.82 23.64 -0.65
N GLY A 243 11.64 24.41 -1.34
CA GLY A 243 13.05 24.51 -1.07
C GLY A 243 13.82 25.15 -2.22
N SER A 244 15.07 25.46 -1.96
CA SER A 244 16.02 26.01 -2.92
C SER A 244 17.32 25.21 -2.93
N ILE A 245 18.00 25.19 -4.06
CA ILE A 245 19.25 24.46 -4.25
C ILE A 245 20.37 25.48 -4.45
N ASP A 246 21.38 25.42 -3.59
CA ASP A 246 22.65 26.10 -3.80
C ASP A 246 23.64 25.13 -4.45
N GLN A 247 23.89 25.34 -5.74
CA GLN A 247 24.78 24.48 -6.52
C GLN A 247 26.27 24.77 -6.24
N VAL A 248 26.62 25.95 -5.71
CA VAL A 248 28.01 26.31 -5.40
C VAL A 248 28.45 25.61 -4.12
N GLU A 249 27.61 25.66 -3.09
CA GLU A 249 27.86 24.99 -1.81
C GLU A 249 27.42 23.51 -1.81
N ALA A 250 26.73 23.05 -2.86
CA ALA A 250 26.17 21.71 -2.99
C ALA A 250 25.22 21.34 -1.82
N VAL A 251 24.35 22.29 -1.46
CA VAL A 251 23.39 22.17 -0.35
C VAL A 251 21.98 22.42 -0.86
N ILE A 252 21.03 21.65 -0.33
CA ILE A 252 19.60 21.95 -0.46
C ILE A 252 19.09 22.62 0.82
N HIS A 253 18.33 23.68 0.66
CA HIS A 253 17.59 24.36 1.72
C HIS A 253 16.12 23.98 1.61
N PHE A 254 15.54 23.48 2.69
CA PHE A 254 14.12 23.17 2.76
C PHE A 254 13.37 24.35 3.35
N GLU A 255 12.21 24.66 2.77
CA GLU A 255 11.31 25.69 3.29
C GLU A 255 10.15 25.00 3.98
N ASP A 256 9.80 25.49 5.17
CA ASP A 256 8.62 25.01 5.89
C ASP A 256 7.37 25.74 5.38
N ASP A 257 6.24 25.04 5.31
CA ASP A 257 4.95 25.62 4.89
C ASP A 257 4.37 26.55 5.98
N THR A 258 4.97 26.58 7.16
CA THR A 258 4.50 27.41 8.27
C THR A 258 5.16 28.79 8.24
N GLU A 259 4.34 29.83 8.06
CA GLU A 259 4.75 31.21 8.31
C GLU A 259 5.32 31.31 9.73
N GLU A 260 6.45 32.01 9.91
CA GLU A 260 7.14 32.14 11.21
C GLU A 260 6.20 32.61 12.35
N LEU A 261 5.23 33.47 11.99
CA LEU A 261 4.16 33.93 12.88
C LEU A 261 3.19 32.81 13.30
N GLN A 262 2.81 31.92 12.38
CA GLN A 262 1.96 30.78 12.69
C GLN A 262 2.71 29.75 13.56
N GLN A 263 4.01 29.55 13.33
CA GLN A 263 4.85 28.75 14.22
C GLN A 263 4.89 29.34 15.63
N TRP A 264 5.04 30.66 15.75
CA TRP A 264 5.00 31.35 17.03
C TRP A 264 3.63 31.18 17.73
N ASP A 265 2.53 31.37 17.00
CA ASP A 265 1.16 31.17 17.53
C ASP A 265 0.92 29.72 17.98
N GLN A 266 1.42 28.73 17.23
CA GLN A 266 1.35 27.32 17.60
C GLN A 266 2.16 27.01 18.87
N GLN A 267 3.35 27.60 19.03
CA GLN A 267 4.15 27.45 20.24
C GLN A 267 3.45 28.07 21.45
N VAL A 268 2.92 29.28 21.31
CA VAL A 268 2.14 29.94 22.37
C VAL A 268 0.94 29.08 22.77
N ASN A 269 0.16 28.60 21.80
CA ASN A 269 -0.98 27.72 22.05
C ASN A 269 -0.56 26.40 22.73
N SER A 270 0.55 25.79 22.31
CA SER A 270 1.07 24.56 22.91
C SER A 270 1.41 24.74 24.39
N VAL A 271 2.07 25.85 24.73
CA VAL A 271 2.40 26.20 26.14
C VAL A 271 1.12 26.40 26.95
N VAL A 272 0.15 27.18 26.43
CA VAL A 272 -1.13 27.44 27.10
C VAL A 272 -1.91 26.15 27.33
N VAL A 273 -2.02 25.28 26.32
CA VAL A 273 -2.71 23.97 26.45
C VAL A 273 -2.01 23.09 27.48
N SER A 274 -0.68 23.12 27.53
CA SER A 274 0.11 22.36 28.49
C SER A 274 -0.12 22.84 29.92
N GLU A 275 -0.15 24.15 30.16
CA GLU A 275 -0.49 24.73 31.46
C GLU A 275 -1.93 24.41 31.87
N VAL A 276 -2.90 24.52 30.97
CA VAL A 276 -4.31 24.19 31.26
C VAL A 276 -4.43 22.70 31.65
N LYS A 277 -3.77 21.80 30.94
CA LYS A 277 -3.72 20.37 31.32
C LYS A 277 -3.07 20.16 32.68
N PHE A 278 -1.97 20.85 32.97
CA PHE A 278 -1.29 20.77 34.25
C PHE A 278 -2.17 21.26 35.41
N LEU A 279 -2.86 22.38 35.23
CA LEU A 279 -3.81 22.92 36.20
C LEU A 279 -4.99 21.97 36.42
N HIS A 280 -5.54 21.38 35.35
CA HIS A 280 -6.63 20.41 35.45
C HIS A 280 -6.23 19.17 36.25
N ILE A 281 -5.05 18.58 35.97
CA ILE A 281 -4.52 17.43 36.71
C ILE A 281 -4.27 17.80 38.17
N SER A 282 -3.73 19.00 38.44
CA SER A 282 -3.47 19.48 39.80
C SER A 282 -4.77 19.69 40.58
N PHE A 283 -5.83 20.17 39.94
CA PHE A 283 -7.15 20.35 40.55
C PHE A 283 -7.84 19.02 40.84
N GLN A 284 -7.73 18.03 39.94
CA GLN A 284 -8.21 16.67 40.18
C GLN A 284 -7.52 16.04 41.41
N LYS A 285 -6.19 16.14 41.49
CA LYS A 285 -5.43 15.66 42.66
C LYS A 285 -5.82 16.36 43.96
N LEU A 286 -6.16 17.66 43.92
CA LEU A 286 -6.64 18.42 45.09
C LEU A 286 -8.02 17.93 45.57
N ASN A 287 -8.92 17.57 44.65
CA ASN A 287 -10.24 17.03 44.98
C ASN A 287 -10.21 15.58 45.48
N ASP A 288 -9.17 14.81 45.14
CA ASP A 288 -8.98 13.44 45.62
C ASP A 288 -8.34 13.36 47.03
N TYR A 289 -8.01 14.49 47.66
CA TYR A 289 -7.58 14.48 49.06
C TYR A 289 -8.76 14.18 49.98
N PRO A 290 -8.65 13.18 50.89
CA PRO A 290 -9.69 12.91 51.87
C PRO A 290 -9.89 14.17 52.73
N LYS A 291 -11.12 14.70 52.71
CA LYS A 291 -11.51 15.79 53.63
C LYS A 291 -11.23 15.31 55.05
N PRO A 292 -10.47 16.05 55.87
CA PRO A 292 -10.31 15.67 57.26
C PRO A 292 -11.70 15.61 57.89
N TYR A 293 -12.04 14.46 58.45
CA TYR A 293 -13.21 14.29 59.28
C TYR A 293 -13.12 15.33 60.40
N LEU A 294 -13.96 16.37 60.33
CA LEU A 294 -14.23 17.23 61.46
C LEU A 294 -15.16 16.45 62.37
N ASP A 295 -14.57 15.68 63.29
CA ASP A 295 -15.30 15.16 64.45
C ASP A 295 -15.59 16.32 65.40
N VAL A 296 -16.84 16.79 65.38
CA VAL A 296 -17.47 17.58 66.45
C VAL A 296 -18.86 17.04 66.70
#